data_AF-A0A5C5PY91-F1
#
_entry.id   AF-A0A5C5PY91-F1
#
_cell.length_a   1.000
_cell.length_b   1.000
_cell.length_c   1.000
_cell.angle_alpha   90.00
_cell.angle_beta   90.00
_cell.angle_gamma   90.00
#
_symmetry.space_group_name_H-M   'P 1'
#
loop_
_entity.id
_entity.type
_entity.pdbx_description
1 polymer ?
#
loop_
_entity_poly.entity_id
_entity_poly.type
_entity_poly.pdbx_seq_one_letter_code
_entity_poly.pdbx_strand_id
1 'polypeptide(L)'
;MSLSTRNQAQIERRLVKSLTEACEKAKGQINGFVWLTHVVDYAAFPASLKIVWVFDTQVSKDFALADGEASYMAELTEKALKNAQVNVRKAAAHVYFDSEEECQRACGGDWPKRLSHKR
;
A
#
# COMPACT_ATOMS: atom_id res chain seq x y z
N MET A 1 23.16 0.67 -6.48
CA MET A 1 23.16 -0.01 -7.79
C MET A 1 21.76 0.07 -8.34
N SER A 2 21.55 0.76 -9.47
CA SER A 2 20.22 0.84 -10.07
C SER A 2 19.83 -0.52 -10.64
N LEU A 3 18.58 -0.94 -10.39
CA LEU A 3 18.01 -2.13 -11.02
C LEU A 3 17.90 -1.88 -12.52
N SER A 4 18.26 -2.86 -13.35
CA SER A 4 18.00 -2.78 -14.79
C SER A 4 16.49 -2.71 -15.06
N THR A 5 16.07 -2.04 -16.14
CA THR A 5 14.65 -1.85 -16.48
C THR A 5 13.87 -3.17 -16.55
N ARG A 6 14.51 -4.27 -16.99
CA ARG A 6 13.90 -5.61 -16.97
C ARG A 6 13.62 -6.12 -15.56
N ASN A 7 14.55 -5.94 -14.63
CA ASN A 7 14.36 -6.36 -13.24
C ASN A 7 13.27 -5.52 -12.56
N GLN A 8 13.24 -4.21 -12.82
CA GLN A 8 12.17 -3.33 -12.33
C GLN A 8 10.79 -3.83 -12.77
N ALA A 9 10.62 -4.07 -14.08
CA ALA A 9 9.35 -4.56 -14.62
C ALA A 9 8.95 -5.94 -14.09
N GLN A 10 9.91 -6.85 -13.86
CA GLN A 10 9.61 -8.15 -13.25
C GLN A 10 9.15 -8.03 -11.79
N ILE A 11 9.83 -7.19 -11.00
CA ILE A 11 9.47 -6.92 -9.61
C ILE A 11 8.09 -6.25 -9.56
N GLU A 12 7.85 -5.26 -10.40
CA GLU A 12 6.57 -4.55 -10.51
C GLU A 12 5.41 -5.52 -10.80
N ARG A 13 5.56 -6.39 -11.81
CA ARG A 13 4.52 -7.38 -12.15
C ARG A 13 4.21 -8.30 -10.99
N ARG A 14 5.22 -8.74 -10.25
CA ARG A 14 5.03 -9.60 -9.08
C ARG A 14 4.37 -8.84 -7.93
N LEU A 15 4.82 -7.61 -7.66
CA LEU A 15 4.22 -6.72 -6.65
C LEU A 15 2.74 -6.50 -6.96
N VAL A 16 2.41 -6.04 -8.18
CA VAL A 16 1.02 -5.81 -8.62
C VAL A 16 0.20 -7.08 -8.41
N LYS A 17 0.67 -8.23 -8.88
CA LYS A 17 -0.05 -9.49 -8.72
C LYS A 17 -0.33 -9.81 -7.24
N SER A 18 0.70 -9.78 -6.40
CA SER A 18 0.57 -10.12 -4.98
C SER A 18 -0.24 -9.09 -4.18
N LEU A 19 -0.13 -7.81 -4.54
CA LEU A 19 -0.91 -6.72 -3.94
C LEU A 19 -2.37 -6.77 -4.37
N THR A 20 -2.68 -7.16 -5.60
CA THR A 20 -4.06 -7.39 -6.04
C THR A 20 -4.71 -8.50 -5.23
N GLU A 21 -4.01 -9.61 -5.00
CA GLU A 21 -4.51 -10.70 -4.14
C GLU A 21 -4.74 -10.23 -2.69
N ALA A 22 -3.86 -9.39 -2.14
CA ALA A 22 -4.03 -8.79 -0.83
C ALA A 22 -5.22 -7.81 -0.77
N CYS A 23 -5.39 -7.00 -1.82
CA CYS A 23 -6.49 -6.04 -1.96
C CYS A 23 -7.84 -6.75 -1.95
N GLU A 24 -8.00 -7.80 -2.75
CA GLU A 24 -9.26 -8.56 -2.81
C GLU A 24 -9.57 -9.27 -1.49
N LYS A 25 -8.56 -9.83 -0.80
CA LYS A 25 -8.75 -10.41 0.54
C LYS A 25 -9.20 -9.38 1.55
N ALA A 26 -8.57 -8.21 1.53
CA ALA A 26 -8.89 -7.16 2.47
C ALA A 26 -10.27 -6.54 2.23
N LYS A 27 -10.70 -6.35 0.98
CA LYS A 27 -12.07 -5.88 0.67
C LYS A 27 -13.15 -6.78 1.28
N GLY A 28 -12.87 -8.08 1.42
CA GLY A 28 -13.79 -9.03 2.05
C GLY A 28 -13.71 -9.12 3.58
N GLN A 29 -12.68 -8.57 4.21
CA GLN A 29 -12.51 -8.60 5.68
C GLN A 29 -12.68 -7.22 6.31
N ILE A 30 -12.11 -6.19 5.70
CA ILE A 30 -11.98 -4.85 6.23
C ILE A 30 -13.17 -4.00 5.78
N ASN A 31 -14.03 -3.66 6.73
CA ASN A 31 -15.16 -2.78 6.45
C ASN A 31 -14.69 -1.35 6.12
N GLY A 32 -15.17 -0.84 4.98
CA GLY A 32 -14.83 0.50 4.49
C GLY A 32 -13.47 0.59 3.80
N PHE A 33 -12.74 -0.51 3.61
CA PHE A 33 -11.59 -0.53 2.71
C PHE A 33 -12.06 -0.52 1.24
N VAL A 34 -11.47 0.36 0.43
CA VAL A 34 -11.88 0.54 -0.97
C VAL A 34 -10.82 -0.01 -1.92
N TRP A 35 -9.57 0.41 -1.75
CA TRP A 35 -8.46 0.00 -2.61
C TRP A 35 -7.11 0.27 -1.95
N LEU A 36 -6.05 -0.35 -2.48
CA LEU A 36 -4.68 -0.05 -2.10
C LEU A 36 -3.84 0.27 -3.33
N THR A 37 -2.79 1.03 -3.15
CA THR A 37 -1.79 1.33 -4.17
C THR A 37 -0.39 1.18 -3.62
N HIS A 38 0.58 1.04 -4.52
CA HIS A 38 1.98 1.01 -4.18
C HIS A 38 2.72 2.14 -4.88
N VAL A 39 3.59 2.80 -4.13
CA VAL A 39 4.52 3.81 -4.61
C VAL A 39 5.91 3.26 -4.34
N VAL A 40 6.71 3.14 -5.38
CA VAL A 40 8.05 2.58 -5.27
C VAL A 40 9.02 3.45 -6.03
N ASP A 41 10.12 3.81 -5.37
CA ASP A 41 11.25 4.44 -6.03
C ASP A 41 12.32 3.39 -6.29
N TYR A 42 12.44 2.94 -7.56
CA TYR A 42 13.44 1.95 -7.96
C TYR A 42 14.89 2.40 -7.75
N ALA A 43 15.16 3.69 -7.52
CA ALA A 43 16.49 4.18 -7.17
C ALA A 43 16.89 3.85 -5.72
N ALA A 44 15.92 3.80 -4.81
CA ALA A 44 16.11 3.51 -3.38
C ALA A 44 15.43 2.21 -2.92
N PHE A 45 15.13 1.32 -3.87
CA PHE A 45 14.50 0.04 -3.62
C PHE A 45 15.40 -0.90 -2.80
N PRO A 46 14.86 -1.70 -1.84
CA PRO A 46 13.44 -1.83 -1.47
C PRO A 46 12.96 -0.87 -0.36
N ALA A 47 13.84 -0.02 0.18
CA ALA A 47 13.52 0.83 1.33
C ALA A 47 12.51 1.94 1.03
N SER A 48 12.42 2.38 -0.24
CA SER A 48 11.51 3.42 -0.71
C SER A 48 10.08 2.96 -0.97
N LEU A 49 9.80 1.67 -0.85
CA LEU A 49 8.47 1.12 -1.14
C LEU A 49 7.44 1.65 -0.13
N LYS A 50 6.28 2.08 -0.59
CA LYS A 50 5.18 2.53 0.27
C LYS A 50 3.89 1.94 -0.27
N ILE A 51 3.17 1.23 0.57
CA ILE A 51 1.86 0.65 0.27
C ILE A 51 0.83 1.51 0.99
N VAL A 52 -0.02 2.19 0.22
CA VAL A 52 -1.06 3.07 0.75
C VAL A 52 -2.40 2.36 0.63
N TRP A 53 -3.02 2.12 1.78
CA TRP A 53 -4.33 1.51 1.96
C TRP A 53 -5.36 2.62 2.08
N VAL A 54 -6.35 2.64 1.18
CA VAL A 54 -7.35 3.69 1.06
C VAL A 54 -8.72 3.19 1.50
N PHE A 55 -9.29 3.91 2.46
CA PHE A 55 -10.61 3.70 3.02
C PHE A 55 -11.62 4.69 2.43
N ASP A 56 -12.90 4.37 2.52
CA ASP A 56 -13.99 5.22 2.05
C ASP A 56 -14.07 6.51 2.89
N THR A 57 -14.02 6.35 4.22
CA THR A 57 -14.18 7.40 5.20
C THR A 57 -13.07 7.35 6.24
N GLN A 58 -12.85 8.49 6.88
CA GLN A 58 -11.92 8.56 8.02
C GLN A 58 -12.37 7.65 9.16
N VAL A 59 -13.69 7.53 9.38
CA VAL A 59 -14.29 6.71 10.43
C VAL A 59 -14.00 5.23 10.23
N SER A 60 -14.19 4.70 9.01
CA SER A 60 -13.87 3.29 8.71
C SER A 60 -12.39 2.99 8.96
N LYS A 61 -11.51 3.91 8.58
CA LYS A 61 -10.07 3.79 8.84
C LYS A 61 -9.78 3.72 10.34
N ASP A 62 -10.30 4.66 11.12
CA ASP A 62 -10.08 4.69 12.57
C ASP A 62 -10.68 3.45 13.26
N PHE A 63 -11.82 2.97 12.79
CA PHE A 63 -12.44 1.73 13.27
C PHE A 63 -11.55 0.51 12.97
N ALA A 64 -11.09 0.35 11.74
CA ALA A 64 -10.19 -0.76 11.37
C ALA A 64 -8.87 -0.73 12.16
N LEU A 65 -8.31 0.46 12.41
CA LEU A 65 -7.13 0.62 13.26
C LEU A 65 -7.40 0.25 14.71
N ALA A 66 -8.58 0.62 15.25
CA ALA A 66 -9.00 0.30 16.61
C ALA A 66 -9.32 -1.19 16.81
N ASP A 67 -9.87 -1.85 15.78
CA ASP A 67 -10.20 -3.28 15.77
C ASP A 67 -8.94 -4.17 15.64
N GLY A 68 -7.78 -3.56 15.35
CA GLY A 68 -6.51 -4.27 15.23
C GLY A 68 -6.21 -4.77 13.81
N GLU A 69 -7.00 -4.36 12.82
CA GLU A 69 -6.79 -4.74 11.43
C GLU A 69 -5.51 -4.13 10.83
N ALA A 70 -4.92 -3.14 11.50
CA ALA A 70 -3.57 -2.64 11.19
C ALA A 70 -2.55 -3.78 11.12
N SER A 71 -2.61 -4.74 12.04
CA SER A 71 -1.74 -5.92 12.05
C SER A 71 -2.03 -6.84 10.87
N TYR A 72 -3.31 -7.02 10.53
CA TYR A 72 -3.73 -7.84 9.39
C TYR A 72 -3.26 -7.24 8.06
N MET A 73 -3.41 -5.92 7.87
CA MET A 73 -2.91 -5.20 6.68
C MET A 73 -1.38 -5.27 6.57
N ALA A 74 -0.68 -5.18 7.70
CA ALA A 74 0.77 -5.37 7.75
C ALA A 74 1.18 -6.79 7.36
N GLU A 75 0.47 -7.82 7.84
CA GLU A 75 0.73 -9.22 7.49
C GLU A 75 0.44 -9.50 6.01
N LEU A 76 -0.68 -9.00 5.47
CA LEU A 76 -1.01 -9.11 4.05
C LEU A 76 0.04 -8.44 3.18
N THR A 77 0.47 -7.24 3.57
CA THR A 77 1.54 -6.52 2.88
C THR A 77 2.84 -7.33 2.94
N GLU A 78 3.24 -7.82 4.11
CA GLU A 78 4.45 -8.63 4.25
C GLU A 78 4.41 -9.89 3.38
N LYS A 79 3.30 -10.62 3.37
CA LYS A 79 3.09 -11.78 2.49
C LYS A 79 3.19 -11.40 1.03
N ALA A 80 2.58 -10.29 0.62
CA ALA A 80 2.65 -9.82 -0.75
C ALA A 80 4.09 -9.46 -1.17
N LEU A 81 4.84 -8.79 -0.30
CA LEU A 81 6.25 -8.45 -0.54
C LEU A 81 7.13 -9.71 -0.63
N LYS A 82 6.96 -10.65 0.30
CA LYS A 82 7.66 -11.95 0.28
C LYS A 82 7.37 -12.73 -1.01
N ASN A 83 6.10 -12.81 -1.42
CA ASN A 83 5.70 -13.45 -2.69
C ASN A 83 6.33 -12.77 -3.90
N ALA A 84 6.50 -11.44 -3.84
CA ALA A 84 7.19 -10.70 -4.88
C ALA A 84 8.73 -10.82 -4.85
N GLN A 85 9.29 -11.64 -3.94
CA GLN A 85 10.73 -11.74 -3.65
C GLN A 85 11.35 -10.41 -3.18
N VAL A 86 10.55 -9.57 -2.52
CA VAL A 86 10.97 -8.30 -1.96
C VAL A 86 11.17 -8.46 -0.45
N ASN A 87 12.42 -8.48 -0.02
CA ASN A 87 12.75 -8.64 1.40
C ASN A 87 12.88 -7.25 2.06
N VAL A 88 11.88 -6.85 2.83
CA VAL A 88 11.89 -5.62 3.62
C VAL A 88 12.12 -5.93 5.10
N ARG A 89 12.89 -5.11 5.80
CA ARG A 89 13.15 -5.31 7.24
C ARG A 89 11.91 -5.15 8.11
N LYS A 90 11.01 -4.23 7.75
CA LYS A 90 9.77 -3.96 8.48
C LYS A 90 8.64 -3.66 7.49
N ALA A 91 7.88 -4.68 7.09
CA ALA A 91 6.73 -4.50 6.20
C ALA A 91 5.74 -3.44 6.73
N ALA A 92 5.49 -3.45 8.05
CA ALA A 92 4.62 -2.46 8.70
C ALA A 92 5.09 -1.00 8.51
N ALA A 93 6.39 -0.75 8.35
CA ALA A 93 6.91 0.61 8.10
C ALA A 93 6.65 1.09 6.66
N HIS A 94 6.33 0.16 5.77
CA HIS A 94 5.94 0.45 4.40
C HIS A 94 4.42 0.54 4.24
N VAL A 95 3.63 0.27 5.30
CA VAL A 95 2.16 0.34 5.26
C VAL A 95 1.71 1.71 5.72
N TYR A 96 0.93 2.36 4.89
CA TYR A 96 0.33 3.67 5.13
C TYR A 96 -1.17 3.55 4.97
N PHE A 97 -1.92 4.29 5.78
CA PHE A 97 -3.37 4.32 5.72
C PHE A 97 -3.84 5.72 5.34
N ASP A 98 -4.86 5.78 4.50
CA ASP A 98 -5.42 7.01 3.97
C ASP A 98 -6.92 6.82 3.68
N SER A 99 -7.65 7.89 3.39
CA SER A 99 -9.09 7.81 3.09
C SER A 99 -9.48 8.71 1.93
N GLU A 100 -10.48 8.30 1.16
CA GLU A 100 -11.04 9.10 0.08
C GLU A 100 -11.60 10.42 0.61
N GLU A 101 -12.28 10.40 1.76
CA GLU A 101 -12.74 11.61 2.43
C GLU A 101 -11.61 12.62 2.69
N GLU A 102 -10.47 12.16 3.21
CA GLU A 102 -9.32 13.05 3.51
C GLU A 102 -8.62 13.51 2.23
N CYS A 103 -8.56 12.66 1.19
CA CYS A 103 -8.06 13.05 -0.12
C CYS A 103 -8.97 14.10 -0.77
N GLN A 104 -10.28 13.95 -0.63
CA GLN A 104 -11.28 14.90 -1.10
C GLN A 104 -11.14 16.25 -0.39
N ARG A 105 -10.96 16.24 0.93
CA ARG A 105 -10.78 17.47 1.72
C ARG A 105 -9.46 18.17 1.45
N ALA A 106 -8.36 17.43 1.43
CA ALA A 106 -7.02 18.03 1.32
C ALA A 106 -6.60 18.35 -0.12
N CYS A 107 -7.07 17.57 -1.10
CA CYS A 107 -6.62 17.61 -2.49
C CYS A 107 -7.77 17.55 -3.50
N GLY A 108 -9.04 17.64 -3.09
CA GLY A 108 -10.17 17.60 -4.02
C GLY A 108 -10.37 16.25 -4.73
N GLY A 109 -9.76 15.18 -4.22
CA GLY A 109 -9.76 13.85 -4.85
C GLY A 109 -8.53 13.56 -5.72
N ASP A 110 -7.57 14.49 -5.79
CA ASP A 110 -6.33 14.32 -6.56
C ASP A 110 -5.33 13.39 -5.86
N TRP A 111 -5.56 12.09 -5.97
CA TRP A 111 -4.63 11.04 -5.51
C TRP A 111 -3.22 11.15 -6.09
N PRO A 112 -3.00 11.46 -7.38
CA PRO A 112 -1.66 11.66 -7.92
C PRO A 112 -0.89 12.74 -7.16
N LYS A 113 -1.56 13.85 -6.81
CA LYS A 113 -0.98 14.95 -6.05
C LYS A 113 -0.67 14.52 -4.61
N ARG A 114 -1.60 13.81 -3.96
CA ARG A 114 -1.44 13.30 -2.58
C ARG A 114 -0.29 12.30 -2.46
N LEU A 115 -0.14 11.40 -3.42
CA LEU A 115 0.94 10.41 -3.45
C LEU A 115 2.29 11.04 -3.81
N SER A 116 2.31 12.09 -4.63
CA SER A 116 3.55 12.80 -4.98
C SER A 116 4.19 13.54 -3.80
N HIS A 117 3.38 14.02 -2.84
CA HIS A 117 3.86 14.78 -1.69
C HIS A 117 4.38 13.92 -0.53
N LYS A 118 4.02 12.63 -0.46
CA LYS A 118 4.55 11.71 0.55
C LYS A 118 5.95 11.21 0.16
N ARG A 119 6.90 12.11 -0.13
CA ARG A 119 8.32 11.79 -0.33
C ARG A 119 9.00 11.54 1.00
#